data_AF-A0AAD3RAF8-F1
#
_entry.id   AF-A0AAD3RAF8-F1
#
_cell.length_a   1.000
_cell.length_b   1.000
_cell.length_c   1.000
_cell.angle_alpha   90.00
_cell.angle_beta   90.00
_cell.angle_gamma   90.00
#
_symmetry.space_group_name_H-M   'P 1'
#
loop_
_entity.id
_entity.type
_entity.pdbx_description
1 polymer ?
#
loop_
_entity_poly.entity_id
_entity_poly.type
_entity_poly.pdbx_seq_one_letter_code
_entity_poly.pdbx_strand_id
1 'polypeptide(L)'
;VVNPKKKGKKKKYLNSGTVTLLSFLVDIEVTFLDYIKGGTQINFTVAIDFTASNGNPAQPTSLHYMSPYQLNAYAMALKAVGEIIQDYDSDKMFPALGFGAKLPPDGRVSHEFALNGNPQNPYCAGIDGVMEAYYQSLKSVQLYGPTNFSPVINHVARYAASVG
;
A
#
# COMPACT_ATOMS: atom_id res chain seq x y z
N VAL A 1 -7.62 52.18 -8.33
CA VAL A 1 -7.70 52.18 -9.82
C VAL A 1 -8.88 53.04 -10.27
N VAL A 2 -8.76 53.88 -11.31
CA VAL A 2 -9.85 54.73 -11.82
C VAL A 2 -10.34 54.19 -13.16
N ASN A 3 -11.63 53.84 -13.28
CA ASN A 3 -12.21 53.37 -14.52
C ASN A 3 -12.42 54.56 -15.51
N PRO A 4 -11.79 54.55 -16.70
CA PRO A 4 -11.84 55.68 -17.64
C PRO A 4 -13.26 56.00 -18.13
N LYS A 5 -14.07 54.97 -18.41
CA LYS A 5 -15.47 55.12 -18.87
C LYS A 5 -16.36 55.73 -17.78
N LYS A 6 -16.11 55.42 -16.50
CA LYS A 6 -16.85 56.00 -15.36
C LYS A 6 -16.39 57.44 -15.04
N LYS A 7 -15.09 57.75 -15.20
CA LYS A 7 -14.54 59.11 -15.04
C LYS A 7 -15.14 60.09 -16.04
N GLY A 8 -15.31 59.67 -17.30
CA GLY A 8 -15.94 60.50 -18.33
C GLY A 8 -17.44 60.78 -18.09
N LYS A 9 -18.14 59.92 -17.34
CA LYS A 9 -19.59 60.06 -17.08
C LYS A 9 -19.95 60.73 -15.75
N LYS A 10 -19.01 60.81 -14.78
CA LYS A 10 -19.28 61.35 -13.44
C LYS A 10 -18.20 62.38 -13.03
N LYS A 11 -18.57 63.66 -12.96
CA LYS A 11 -17.67 64.80 -12.64
C LYS A 11 -16.89 64.66 -11.32
N LYS A 12 -17.40 63.94 -10.32
CA LYS A 12 -16.77 63.74 -8.98
C LYS A 12 -16.17 62.33 -8.77
N TYR A 13 -15.89 61.59 -9.85
CA TYR A 13 -15.38 60.23 -9.74
C TYR A 13 -13.87 60.18 -9.46
N LEU A 14 -13.52 59.93 -8.20
CA LEU A 14 -12.13 59.94 -7.71
C LEU A 14 -11.44 58.59 -7.81
N ASN A 15 -12.14 57.49 -7.53
CA ASN A 15 -11.62 56.13 -7.68
C ASN A 15 -12.73 55.10 -7.91
N SER A 16 -12.35 53.88 -8.33
CA SER A 16 -13.28 52.75 -8.56
C SER A 16 -13.54 51.88 -7.33
N GLY A 17 -13.25 52.39 -6.14
CA GLY A 17 -13.09 51.62 -4.91
C GLY A 17 -11.61 51.45 -4.53
N THR A 18 -11.39 51.17 -3.24
CA THR A 18 -10.09 50.85 -2.63
C THR A 18 -10.16 49.45 -2.05
N VAL A 19 -9.12 48.65 -2.30
CA VAL A 19 -8.92 47.37 -1.61
C VAL A 19 -7.81 47.59 -0.59
N THR A 20 -8.07 47.19 0.66
CA THR A 20 -7.12 47.32 1.76
C THR A 20 -6.91 45.94 2.36
N LEU A 21 -5.66 45.47 2.42
CA LEU A 21 -5.29 44.23 3.10
C LEU A 21 -5.25 44.50 4.59
N LEU A 22 -6.24 43.98 5.34
CA LEU A 22 -6.36 44.23 6.78
C LEU A 22 -5.42 43.37 7.62
N SER A 23 -5.17 42.15 7.16
CA SER A 23 -4.20 41.22 7.76
C SER A 23 -3.77 40.22 6.71
N PHE A 24 -2.56 39.70 6.87
CA PHE A 24 -2.00 38.63 6.06
C PHE A 24 -1.14 37.78 6.98
N LEU A 25 -1.23 36.48 6.81
CA LEU A 25 -0.43 35.51 7.54
C LEU A 25 0.26 34.62 6.52
N VAL A 26 1.56 34.45 6.68
CA VAL A 26 2.33 33.41 5.99
C VAL A 26 2.43 32.26 6.96
N ASP A 27 1.90 31.12 6.57
CA ASP A 27 2.10 29.87 7.29
C ASP A 27 3.03 28.96 6.50
N ILE A 28 3.80 28.14 7.22
CA ILE A 28 4.62 27.11 6.61
C ILE A 28 3.78 25.84 6.56
N GLU A 29 3.39 25.44 5.35
CA GLU A 29 2.71 24.18 5.14
C GLU A 29 3.75 23.08 4.88
N VAL A 30 3.87 22.14 5.81
CA VAL A 30 4.76 20.98 5.67
C VAL A 30 4.10 19.99 4.72
N THR A 31 4.77 19.69 3.61
CA THR A 31 4.25 18.78 2.58
C THR A 31 4.66 17.34 2.85
N PHE A 32 3.99 16.39 2.19
CA PHE A 32 4.39 14.97 2.21
C PHE A 32 5.88 14.78 1.86
N LEU A 33 6.39 15.50 0.86
CA LEU A 33 7.78 15.37 0.44
C LEU A 33 8.77 15.92 1.48
N ASP A 34 8.36 16.86 2.31
CA ASP A 34 9.22 17.37 3.39
C ASP A 34 9.46 16.29 4.45
N TYR A 35 8.45 15.45 4.75
CA TYR A 35 8.62 14.28 5.61
C TYR A 35 9.57 13.25 5.01
N ILE A 36 9.41 12.93 3.72
CA ILE A 36 10.30 11.97 3.03
C ILE A 36 11.74 12.49 2.99
N LYS A 37 11.95 13.76 2.63
CA LYS A 37 13.27 14.41 2.67
C LYS A 37 13.86 14.46 4.08
N GLY A 38 13.00 14.56 5.11
CA GLY A 38 13.37 14.49 6.51
C GLY A 38 13.74 13.09 7.00
N GLY A 39 13.71 12.07 6.14
CA GLY A 39 14.06 10.68 6.47
C GLY A 39 12.88 9.81 6.89
N THR A 40 11.65 10.30 6.75
CA THR A 40 10.46 9.46 6.95
C THR A 40 10.41 8.39 5.86
N GLN A 41 10.25 7.14 6.27
CA GLN A 41 10.10 6.00 5.37
C GLN A 41 8.67 5.49 5.39
N ILE A 42 8.24 4.83 4.31
CA ILE A 42 6.96 4.15 4.25
C ILE A 42 7.22 2.65 4.26
N ASN A 43 6.94 2.02 5.41
CA ASN A 43 7.06 0.57 5.52
C ASN A 43 5.91 -0.11 4.76
N PHE A 44 6.25 -1.09 3.92
CA PHE A 44 5.29 -1.85 3.13
C PHE A 44 5.20 -3.30 3.62
N THR A 45 4.00 -3.70 4.06
CA THR A 45 3.67 -5.08 4.46
C THR A 45 2.58 -5.64 3.55
N VAL A 46 2.75 -6.90 3.14
CA VAL A 46 1.82 -7.62 2.27
C VAL A 46 1.16 -8.75 3.03
N ALA A 47 -0.16 -8.91 2.84
CA ALA A 47 -0.89 -10.08 3.31
C ALA A 47 -1.82 -10.62 2.21
N ILE A 48 -1.62 -11.88 1.84
CA ILE A 48 -2.30 -12.51 0.70
C ILE A 48 -3.34 -13.51 1.21
N ASP A 49 -4.54 -13.43 0.63
CA ASP A 49 -5.61 -14.39 0.88
C ASP A 49 -5.30 -15.70 0.15
N PHE A 50 -5.20 -16.81 0.88
CA PHE A 50 -5.05 -18.16 0.33
C PHE A 50 -6.30 -19.02 0.60
N THR A 51 -7.48 -18.41 0.64
CA THR A 51 -8.73 -19.15 0.84
C THR A 51 -9.20 -19.90 -0.40
N ALA A 52 -9.91 -21.00 -0.19
CA ALA A 52 -10.41 -21.90 -1.22
C ALA A 52 -11.43 -21.24 -2.17
N SER A 53 -12.06 -20.12 -1.77
CA SER A 53 -12.92 -19.32 -2.66
C SER A 53 -12.18 -18.77 -3.88
N ASN A 54 -10.84 -18.70 -3.84
CA ASN A 54 -10.03 -18.31 -4.99
C ASN A 54 -9.89 -19.41 -6.06
N GLY A 55 -10.41 -20.61 -5.81
CA GLY A 55 -10.30 -21.75 -6.72
C GLY A 55 -8.91 -22.38 -6.74
N ASN A 56 -8.80 -23.56 -7.36
CA ASN A 56 -7.54 -24.30 -7.43
C ASN A 56 -6.51 -23.55 -8.31
N PRO A 57 -5.30 -23.21 -7.82
CA PRO A 57 -4.26 -22.50 -8.59
C PRO A 57 -3.81 -23.16 -9.90
N ALA A 58 -4.10 -24.45 -10.09
CA ALA A 58 -3.85 -25.16 -11.34
C ALA A 58 -4.92 -24.91 -12.42
N GLN A 59 -6.06 -24.30 -12.06
CA GLN A 59 -7.18 -24.04 -12.96
C GLN A 59 -7.15 -22.59 -13.48
N PRO A 60 -7.37 -22.37 -14.79
CA PRO A 60 -7.38 -21.01 -15.38
C PRO A 60 -8.42 -20.06 -14.80
N THR A 61 -9.47 -20.59 -14.16
CA THR A 61 -10.52 -19.82 -13.50
C THR A 61 -10.14 -19.31 -12.11
N SER A 62 -9.01 -19.77 -11.55
CA SER A 62 -8.55 -19.36 -10.23
C SER A 62 -7.95 -17.96 -10.26
N LEU A 63 -8.23 -17.18 -9.21
CA LEU A 63 -7.57 -15.88 -9.00
C LEU A 63 -6.08 -16.02 -8.68
N HIS A 64 -5.64 -17.23 -8.30
CA HIS A 64 -4.23 -17.60 -8.11
C HIS A 64 -3.63 -18.36 -9.29
N TYR A 65 -4.29 -18.42 -10.45
CA TYR A 65 -3.81 -19.24 -11.56
C TYR A 65 -2.33 -18.93 -11.92
N MET A 66 -1.49 -19.97 -11.95
CA MET A 66 -0.07 -19.85 -12.28
C MET A 66 0.15 -20.01 -13.79
N SER A 67 -0.29 -19.02 -14.56
CA SER A 67 -0.04 -18.98 -16.01
C SER A 67 1.45 -18.76 -16.29
N PRO A 68 2.05 -19.47 -17.26
CA PRO A 68 3.42 -19.22 -17.70
C PRO A 68 3.56 -17.92 -18.51
N TYR A 69 2.45 -17.29 -18.91
CA TYR A 69 2.45 -16.13 -19.82
C TYR A 69 1.90 -14.84 -19.19
N GLN A 70 1.09 -14.94 -18.14
CA GLN A 70 0.38 -13.80 -17.57
C GLN A 70 0.37 -13.85 -16.05
N LEU A 71 0.45 -12.67 -15.43
CA LEU A 71 0.29 -12.53 -14.00
C LEU A 71 -1.19 -12.70 -13.63
N ASN A 72 -1.46 -13.37 -12.51
CA ASN A 72 -2.79 -13.41 -11.93
C ASN A 72 -3.13 -12.12 -11.19
N ALA A 73 -4.37 -12.00 -10.73
CA ALA A 73 -4.88 -10.78 -10.09
C ALA A 73 -4.03 -10.34 -8.90
N TYR A 74 -3.60 -11.29 -8.06
CA TYR A 74 -2.72 -11.01 -6.92
C TYR A 74 -1.34 -10.54 -7.36
N ALA A 75 -0.72 -11.25 -8.29
CA ALA A 75 0.61 -10.90 -8.81
C ALA A 75 0.64 -9.51 -9.49
N MET A 76 -0.43 -9.16 -10.22
CA MET A 76 -0.58 -7.83 -10.81
C MET A 76 -0.69 -6.75 -9.72
N ALA A 77 -1.51 -6.97 -8.70
CA ALA A 77 -1.69 -6.01 -7.60
C ALA A 77 -0.39 -5.81 -6.80
N LEU A 78 0.31 -6.91 -6.50
CA LEU A 78 1.61 -6.88 -5.84
C LEU A 78 2.61 -6.02 -6.61
N LYS A 79 2.78 -6.27 -7.91
CA LYS A 79 3.69 -5.47 -8.73
C LYS A 79 3.27 -4.00 -8.81
N ALA A 80 2.00 -3.73 -9.12
CA ALA A 80 1.52 -2.36 -9.32
C ALA A 80 1.73 -1.47 -8.08
N VAL A 81 1.52 -2.02 -6.87
CA VAL A 81 1.74 -1.29 -5.62
C VAL A 81 3.23 -1.31 -5.24
N GLY A 82 3.85 -2.48 -5.29
CA GLY A 82 5.23 -2.73 -4.87
C GLY A 82 6.28 -1.96 -5.68
N GLU A 83 6.08 -1.83 -6.99
CA GLU A 83 6.96 -1.05 -7.88
C GLU A 83 7.03 0.43 -7.52
N ILE A 84 5.96 0.98 -6.95
CA ILE A 84 5.91 2.39 -6.54
C ILE A 84 6.39 2.54 -5.10
N ILE A 85 5.84 1.74 -4.18
CA ILE A 85 6.03 1.95 -2.74
C ILE A 85 7.45 1.63 -2.29
N GLN A 86 8.16 0.73 -2.99
CA GLN A 86 9.48 0.29 -2.59
C GLN A 86 10.53 1.40 -2.63
N ASP A 87 10.31 2.47 -3.39
CA ASP A 87 11.25 3.59 -3.45
C ASP A 87 11.12 4.56 -2.26
N TYR A 88 10.13 4.34 -1.40
CA TYR A 88 9.93 5.08 -0.15
C TYR A 88 10.41 4.31 1.08
N ASP A 89 11.00 3.13 0.89
CA ASP A 89 11.62 2.30 1.92
C ASP A 89 13.11 2.15 1.59
N SER A 90 13.98 2.44 2.56
CA SER A 90 15.43 2.45 2.33
C SER A 90 16.05 1.06 2.29
N ASP A 91 15.53 0.10 3.05
CA ASP A 91 16.05 -1.27 3.09
C ASP A 91 15.32 -2.20 2.12
N LYS A 92 14.11 -1.80 1.68
CA LYS A 92 13.25 -2.55 0.76
C LYS A 92 12.96 -3.97 1.27
N MET A 93 12.91 -4.16 2.58
CA MET A 93 12.60 -5.44 3.22
C MET A 93 11.12 -5.44 3.61
N PHE A 94 10.33 -6.26 2.92
CA PHE A 94 8.88 -6.26 3.08
C PHE A 94 8.39 -7.53 3.78
N PRO A 95 7.72 -7.41 4.94
CA PRO A 95 7.01 -8.54 5.53
C PRO A 95 5.95 -9.07 4.56
N ALA A 96 6.02 -10.36 4.25
CA ALA A 96 5.09 -11.02 3.35
C ALA A 96 4.37 -12.15 4.08
N LEU A 97 3.07 -11.96 4.29
CA LEU A 97 2.20 -12.87 5.03
C LEU A 97 1.13 -13.48 4.13
N GLY A 98 0.64 -14.65 4.52
CA GLY A 98 -0.54 -15.31 3.96
C GLY A 98 -1.54 -15.66 5.04
N PHE A 99 -2.80 -15.85 4.67
CA PHE A 99 -3.84 -16.31 5.59
C PHE A 99 -4.89 -17.18 4.89
N GLY A 100 -5.58 -18.03 5.65
CA GLY A 100 -6.71 -18.81 5.15
C GLY A 100 -6.32 -20.12 4.43
N ALA A 101 -5.13 -20.65 4.71
CA ALA A 101 -4.65 -21.90 4.13
C ALA A 101 -4.29 -22.94 5.20
N LYS A 102 -4.22 -24.20 4.78
CA LYS A 102 -3.62 -25.29 5.54
C LYS A 102 -2.14 -25.40 5.19
N LEU A 103 -1.31 -25.39 6.23
CA LEU A 103 0.15 -25.46 6.07
C LEU A 103 0.65 -26.91 6.17
N PRO A 104 1.67 -27.30 5.39
CA PRO A 104 2.37 -28.56 5.59
C PRO A 104 3.20 -28.53 6.90
N PRO A 105 3.57 -29.70 7.46
CA PRO A 105 3.22 -31.05 6.99
C PRO A 105 1.88 -31.56 7.53
N ASP A 106 1.32 -30.94 8.56
CA ASP A 106 0.20 -31.48 9.33
C ASP A 106 -1.18 -30.94 8.93
N GLY A 107 -1.22 -30.04 7.93
CA GLY A 107 -2.45 -29.51 7.38
C GLY A 107 -3.20 -28.60 8.35
N ARG A 108 -2.51 -27.99 9.33
CA ARG A 108 -3.12 -27.02 10.25
C ARG A 108 -3.58 -25.79 9.49
N VAL A 109 -4.81 -25.39 9.76
CA VAL A 109 -5.35 -24.12 9.27
C VAL A 109 -4.58 -22.98 9.93
N SER A 110 -4.03 -22.11 9.10
CA SER A 110 -3.39 -20.88 9.54
C SER A 110 -4.09 -19.66 8.93
N HIS A 111 -4.33 -18.68 9.79
CA HIS A 111 -4.81 -17.35 9.41
C HIS A 111 -3.70 -16.30 9.44
N GLU A 112 -2.45 -16.74 9.57
CA GLU A 112 -1.26 -15.91 9.46
C GLU A 112 -0.02 -16.79 9.33
N PHE A 113 0.72 -16.66 8.22
CA PHE A 113 1.98 -17.38 8.03
C PHE A 113 2.93 -16.61 7.13
N ALA A 114 4.22 -16.78 7.34
CA ALA A 114 5.25 -16.15 6.52
C ALA A 114 5.34 -16.83 5.15
N LEU A 115 5.21 -16.07 4.06
CA LEU A 115 5.26 -16.62 2.69
C LEU A 115 6.62 -17.21 2.34
N ASN A 116 7.69 -16.65 2.93
CA ASN A 116 9.06 -17.14 2.75
C ASN A 116 9.37 -18.41 3.58
N GLY A 117 8.40 -18.92 4.34
CA GLY A 117 8.55 -20.11 5.18
C GLY A 117 9.34 -19.88 6.48
N ASN A 118 9.72 -18.65 6.81
CA ASN A 118 10.42 -18.30 8.04
C ASN A 118 9.53 -17.44 8.96
N PRO A 119 8.81 -18.03 9.93
CA PRO A 119 7.93 -17.29 10.84
C PRO A 119 8.67 -16.28 11.74
N GLN A 120 9.97 -16.48 11.98
CA GLN A 120 10.78 -15.57 12.80
C GLN A 120 11.23 -14.35 12.00
N ASN A 121 11.27 -14.43 10.68
CA ASN A 121 11.68 -13.35 9.80
C ASN A 121 10.87 -13.41 8.49
N PRO A 122 9.66 -12.81 8.45
CA PRO A 122 8.78 -12.85 7.28
C PRO A 122 9.21 -11.89 6.15
N TYR A 123 10.37 -11.24 6.26
CA TYR A 123 10.80 -10.20 5.33
C TYR A 123 11.34 -10.80 4.02
N CYS A 124 10.95 -10.18 2.92
CA CYS A 124 11.38 -10.49 1.57
C CYS A 124 12.10 -9.28 0.97
N ALA A 125 13.15 -9.53 0.19
CA ALA A 125 13.92 -8.47 -0.45
C ALA A 125 13.21 -7.93 -1.69
N GLY A 126 12.66 -6.72 -1.59
CA GLY A 126 11.94 -6.02 -2.65
C GLY A 126 10.65 -6.71 -3.07
N ILE A 127 9.96 -6.10 -4.06
CA ILE A 127 8.72 -6.68 -4.59
C ILE A 127 8.96 -8.04 -5.27
N ASP A 128 10.13 -8.22 -5.90
CA ASP A 128 10.47 -9.48 -6.56
C ASP A 128 10.63 -10.62 -5.54
N GLY A 129 11.21 -10.36 -4.37
CA GLY A 129 11.29 -11.34 -3.29
C GLY A 129 9.89 -11.71 -2.76
N VAL A 130 8.98 -10.74 -2.63
CA VAL A 130 7.58 -11.01 -2.25
C VAL A 130 6.88 -11.88 -3.30
N MET A 131 7.10 -11.59 -4.59
CA MET A 131 6.54 -12.36 -5.70
C MET A 131 7.06 -13.81 -5.70
N GLU A 132 8.35 -14.00 -5.48
CA GLU A 132 8.94 -15.34 -5.35
C GLU A 132 8.33 -16.10 -4.17
N ALA A 133 8.28 -15.48 -2.99
CA ALA A 133 7.68 -16.08 -1.79
C ALA A 133 6.20 -16.44 -1.99
N TYR A 134 5.42 -15.57 -2.65
CA TYR A 134 4.04 -15.84 -3.02
C TYR A 134 3.90 -17.11 -3.87
N TYR A 135 4.66 -17.22 -4.97
CA TYR A 135 4.58 -18.39 -5.84
C TYR A 135 5.10 -19.68 -5.18
N GLN A 136 6.14 -19.59 -4.33
CA GLN A 136 6.63 -20.74 -3.57
C GLN A 136 5.60 -21.22 -2.54
N SER A 137 5.00 -20.29 -1.80
CA SER A 137 3.93 -20.58 -0.84
C SER A 137 2.73 -21.22 -1.53
N LEU A 138 2.33 -20.71 -2.69
CA LEU A 138 1.17 -21.23 -3.44
C LEU A 138 1.32 -22.68 -3.90
N LYS A 139 2.57 -23.18 -4.05
CA LYS A 139 2.85 -24.58 -4.38
C LYS A 139 2.83 -25.51 -3.17
N SER A 140 3.02 -24.98 -1.96
CA SER A 140 3.21 -25.79 -0.75
C SER A 140 1.97 -25.83 0.14
N VAL A 141 1.17 -24.76 0.15
CA VAL A 141 -0.01 -24.66 1.01
C VAL A 141 -1.26 -25.19 0.31
N GLN A 142 -2.22 -25.67 1.09
CA GLN A 142 -3.54 -26.02 0.59
C GLN A 142 -4.53 -24.88 0.89
N LEU A 143 -5.14 -24.31 -0.16
CA LEU A 143 -6.14 -23.26 0.02
C LEU A 143 -7.31 -23.76 0.87
N TYR A 144 -7.74 -22.97 1.87
CA TYR A 144 -8.77 -23.40 2.82
C TYR A 144 -9.64 -22.24 3.29
N GLY A 145 -10.14 -22.24 4.52
CA GLY A 145 -10.96 -21.16 5.05
C GLY A 145 -11.19 -21.29 6.54
N PRO A 146 -11.94 -20.37 7.15
CA PRO A 146 -12.62 -19.23 6.52
C PRO A 146 -11.68 -18.06 6.17
N THR A 147 -12.21 -17.04 5.50
CA THR A 147 -11.53 -15.75 5.32
C THR A 147 -11.53 -15.00 6.65
N ASN A 148 -10.35 -14.76 7.22
CA ASN A 148 -10.20 -14.05 8.48
C ASN A 148 -8.99 -13.11 8.43
N PHE A 149 -9.26 -11.80 8.35
CA PHE A 149 -8.22 -10.77 8.29
C PHE A 149 -7.68 -10.36 9.66
N SER A 150 -8.42 -10.61 10.74
CA SER A 150 -8.10 -10.07 12.06
C SER A 150 -6.69 -10.42 12.57
N PRO A 151 -6.17 -11.66 12.40
CA PRO A 151 -4.82 -12.00 12.85
C PRO A 151 -3.74 -11.12 12.22
N VAL A 152 -3.77 -11.01 10.89
CA VAL A 152 -2.84 -10.19 10.12
C VAL A 152 -2.93 -8.71 10.52
N ILE A 153 -4.14 -8.16 10.61
CA ILE A 153 -4.31 -6.74 11.01
C ILE A 153 -3.72 -6.50 12.40
N ASN A 154 -3.99 -7.40 13.36
CA ASN A 154 -3.47 -7.29 14.71
C ASN A 154 -1.95 -7.48 14.78
N HIS A 155 -1.36 -8.30 13.90
CA HIS A 155 0.10 -8.43 13.77
C HIS A 155 0.70 -7.11 13.32
N VAL A 156 0.21 -6.56 12.20
CA VAL A 156 0.73 -5.30 11.65
C VAL A 156 0.55 -4.14 12.62
N ALA A 157 -0.59 -4.08 13.33
CA ALA A 157 -0.82 -3.06 14.36
C ALA A 157 0.17 -3.16 15.53
N ARG A 158 0.47 -4.38 16.01
CA ARG A 158 1.47 -4.59 17.07
C ARG A 158 2.87 -4.24 16.60
N TYR A 159 3.22 -4.61 15.37
CA TYR A 159 4.50 -4.24 14.77
C TYR A 159 4.66 -2.72 14.69
N ALA A 160 3.66 -2.02 14.14
CA ALA A 160 3.65 -0.55 14.06
C ALA A 160 3.78 0.12 15.44
N ALA A 161 3.13 -0.43 16.47
CA ALA A 161 3.24 0.08 17.83
C ALA A 161 4.62 -0.16 18.48
N SER A 162 5.41 -1.12 17.99
CA SER A 162 6.75 -1.43 18.51
C SER A 162 7.88 -0.64 17.83
N VAL A 163 7.58 0.02 16.72
CA VAL A 163 8.53 0.79 15.89
C VAL A 163 8.44 2.31 16.16
N GLY A 164 7.63 2.72 17.15
CA GLY A 164 7.57 4.09 17.68
C GLY A 164 8.28 4.23 19.02
#